data_AF-A0A9W9H394-F1
#
_entry.id   AF-A0A9W9H394-F1
#
_cell.length_a   1.000
_cell.length_b   1.000
_cell.length_c   1.000
_cell.angle_alpha   90.00
_cell.angle_beta   90.00
_cell.angle_gamma   90.00
#
_symmetry.space_group_name_H-M   'P 1'
#
loop_
_entity.id
_entity.type
_entity.pdbx_description
1 polymer ?
#
loop_
_entity_poly.entity_id
_entity_poly.type
_entity_poly.pdbx_seq_one_letter_code
_entity_poly.pdbx_strand_id
1 'polypeptide(L)'
;MSDQIQQCFHQPETAPPGILPPGVSPPGSCAMRLQGLESMSDMQKTELVDSISTDIRAFIWCLREHINAGNIDNQHTRSFDDVVKLIQGTDLTHRRMWIRKVRRLRKERHSARESLRQCFQNAEELARKQTSQVRRLKERVKEMRKQMGVLQWELDLLRLSRRRNQRNENEKNETKRANLESHPCTQKQQNVGGQEVSADADGRI
;
A
#
# COMPACT_ATOMS: atom_id res chain seq x y z
N MET A 1 69.42 18.79 26.67
CA MET A 1 68.43 18.02 25.89
C MET A 1 67.69 17.17 26.90
N SER A 2 66.80 17.71 27.76
CA SER A 2 65.63 18.58 27.45
C SER A 2 64.78 17.84 26.40
N ASP A 3 63.63 17.23 26.68
CA ASP A 3 62.53 17.73 27.51
C ASP A 3 61.68 16.66 28.21
N GLN A 4 61.13 17.13 29.31
CA GLN A 4 60.19 16.51 30.24
C GLN A 4 58.76 16.76 29.72
N ILE A 5 58.02 15.72 29.32
CA ILE A 5 56.59 15.85 29.03
C ILE A 5 55.81 15.45 30.28
N GLN A 6 55.58 16.45 31.11
CA GLN A 6 54.66 16.42 32.24
C GLN A 6 53.26 16.70 31.67
N GLN A 7 52.50 15.66 31.33
CA GLN A 7 51.08 15.80 30.99
C GLN A 7 50.29 15.98 32.28
N CYS A 8 50.00 17.24 32.59
CA CYS A 8 49.02 17.65 33.58
C CYS A 8 47.63 17.13 33.17
N PHE A 9 47.11 16.13 33.87
CA PHE A 9 45.69 15.84 33.87
C PHE A 9 44.97 16.96 34.62
N HIS A 10 44.40 17.90 33.87
CA HIS A 10 43.39 18.81 34.39
C HIS A 10 42.17 17.98 34.82
N GLN A 11 41.93 17.89 36.13
CA GLN A 11 40.62 17.49 36.64
C GLN A 11 39.63 18.64 36.36
N PRO A 12 38.48 18.38 35.72
CA PRO A 12 37.42 19.37 35.65
C PRO A 12 36.75 19.48 37.02
N GLU A 13 36.89 20.66 37.61
CA GLU A 13 36.22 21.07 38.83
C GLU A 13 34.72 21.33 38.55
N THR A 14 33.89 20.93 39.52
CA THR A 14 32.49 21.33 39.77
C THR A 14 31.34 20.62 39.04
N ALA A 15 30.72 19.69 39.77
CA ALA A 15 29.26 19.66 39.93
C ALA A 15 28.95 19.51 41.43
N PRO A 16 27.93 20.21 41.98
CA PRO A 16 27.62 20.12 43.40
C PRO A 16 27.14 18.69 43.76
N PRO A 17 27.54 18.16 44.93
CA PRO A 17 27.13 16.83 45.35
C PRO A 17 25.62 16.82 45.59
N GLY A 18 24.90 16.13 44.70
CA GLY A 18 23.55 15.69 45.00
C GLY A 18 23.60 14.91 46.31
N ILE A 19 22.78 15.33 47.28
CA ILE A 19 22.69 14.75 48.62
C ILE A 19 22.42 13.25 48.45
N LEU A 20 23.47 12.44 48.61
CA LEU A 20 23.33 10.99 48.68
C LEU A 20 22.54 10.67 49.95
N PRO A 21 21.60 9.70 49.90
CA PRO A 21 20.87 9.29 51.08
C PRO A 21 21.85 8.87 52.20
N PRO A 22 21.52 9.14 53.47
CA PRO A 22 22.41 8.85 54.59
C PRO A 22 22.80 7.36 54.60
N GLY A 23 24.12 7.10 54.54
CA GLY A 23 24.70 5.75 54.53
C GLY A 23 25.29 5.27 53.20
N VAL A 24 25.24 6.08 52.14
CA VAL A 24 25.84 5.70 50.84
C VAL A 24 27.22 6.35 50.67
N SER A 25 28.26 5.52 50.65
CA SER A 25 29.62 5.96 50.32
C SER A 25 29.68 6.52 48.89
N PRO A 26 30.57 7.49 48.61
CA PRO A 26 30.76 8.00 47.26
C PRO A 26 31.01 6.86 46.26
N PRO A 27 30.46 6.95 45.03
CA PRO A 27 30.67 5.93 44.02
C PRO A 27 32.17 5.74 43.74
N GLY A 28 32.61 4.48 43.69
CA GLY A 28 33.98 4.15 43.34
C GLY A 28 34.31 4.50 41.88
N SER A 29 35.61 4.49 41.55
CA SER A 29 36.12 4.85 40.21
C SER A 29 35.40 4.12 39.06
N CYS A 30 35.09 2.83 39.19
CA CYS A 30 34.38 2.07 38.15
C CYS A 30 32.95 2.57 37.90
N ALA A 31 32.22 2.99 38.93
CA ALA A 31 30.87 3.53 38.77
C ALA A 31 30.89 4.90 38.09
N MET A 32 31.91 5.72 38.38
CA MET A 32 32.12 7.01 37.72
C MET A 32 32.39 6.87 36.22
N ARG A 33 33.07 5.79 35.79
CA ARG A 33 33.31 5.51 34.36
C ARG A 33 32.04 5.24 33.56
N LEU A 34 30.94 4.88 34.22
CA LEU A 34 29.63 4.70 33.57
C LEU A 34 28.90 6.04 33.35
N GLN A 35 29.41 7.15 33.87
CA GLN A 35 28.84 8.47 33.66
C GLN A 35 28.99 8.88 32.19
N GLY A 36 27.91 9.33 31.56
CA GLY A 36 27.91 9.68 30.14
C GLY A 36 27.80 8.48 29.19
N LEU A 37 27.34 7.32 29.66
CA LEU A 37 27.12 6.14 28.81
C LEU A 37 26.23 6.45 27.58
N GLU A 38 25.29 7.39 27.71
CA GLU A 38 24.35 7.77 26.65
C GLU A 38 25.01 8.47 25.46
N SER A 39 26.10 9.21 25.68
CA SER A 39 26.82 9.95 24.63
C SER A 39 27.89 9.10 23.93
N MET A 40 28.16 7.89 24.42
CA MET A 40 29.13 6.98 23.84
C MET A 40 28.56 6.24 22.62
N SER A 41 29.42 5.96 21.64
CA SER A 41 29.10 5.04 20.54
C SER A 41 28.95 3.59 21.03
N ASP A 42 28.28 2.74 20.26
CA ASP A 42 28.05 1.33 20.64
C ASP A 42 29.35 0.54 20.80
N MET A 43 30.37 0.85 19.99
CA MET A 43 31.71 0.26 20.13
C MET A 43 32.35 0.65 21.46
N GLN A 44 32.33 1.95 21.80
CA GLN A 44 32.87 2.45 23.09
C GLN A 44 32.12 1.88 24.29
N LYS A 45 30.79 1.74 24.21
CA LYS A 45 29.99 1.08 25.25
C LYS A 45 30.44 -0.36 25.44
N THR A 46 30.67 -1.09 24.34
CA THR A 46 31.10 -2.48 24.38
C THR A 46 32.48 -2.60 25.02
N GLU A 47 33.45 -1.79 24.59
CA GLU A 47 34.81 -1.77 25.16
C GLU A 47 34.82 -1.41 26.65
N LEU A 48 34.02 -0.40 27.05
CA LEU A 48 33.89 -0.01 28.46
C LEU A 48 33.30 -1.15 29.31
N VAL A 49 32.24 -1.79 28.83
CA VAL A 49 31.61 -2.93 29.51
C VAL A 49 32.56 -4.11 29.60
N ASP A 50 33.34 -4.40 28.56
CA ASP A 50 34.35 -5.48 28.58
C ASP A 50 35.48 -5.18 29.57
N SER A 51 35.96 -3.94 29.63
CA SER A 51 36.95 -3.53 30.62
C SER A 51 36.42 -3.71 32.04
N ILE A 52 35.20 -3.24 32.33
CA ILE A 52 34.58 -3.41 33.64
C ILE A 52 34.33 -4.89 33.96
N SER A 53 33.90 -5.69 32.97
CA SER A 53 33.70 -7.14 33.14
C SER A 53 35.01 -7.84 33.50
N THR A 54 36.12 -7.42 32.87
CA THR A 54 37.45 -7.95 33.16
C THR A 54 37.88 -7.63 34.59
N ASP A 55 37.69 -6.39 35.03
CA ASP A 55 38.00 -5.96 36.40
C ASP A 55 37.17 -6.75 37.42
N ILE A 56 35.87 -6.95 37.17
CA ILE A 56 34.99 -7.76 38.03
C ILE A 56 35.47 -9.22 38.09
N ARG A 57 35.86 -9.83 36.96
CA ARG A 57 36.38 -11.20 36.95
C ARG A 57 37.66 -11.32 37.76
N ALA A 58 38.59 -10.38 37.58
CA ALA A 58 39.83 -10.34 38.34
C ALA A 58 39.55 -10.17 39.84
N PHE A 59 38.61 -9.29 40.21
CA PHE A 59 38.16 -9.13 41.59
C PHE A 59 37.59 -10.44 42.17
N ILE A 60 36.68 -11.12 41.47
CA ILE A 60 36.10 -12.39 41.92
C ILE A 60 37.19 -13.45 42.11
N TRP A 61 38.18 -13.49 41.21
CA TRP A 61 39.31 -14.39 41.31
C TRP A 61 40.13 -14.11 42.58
N CYS A 62 40.54 -12.87 42.81
CA CYS A 62 41.28 -12.48 44.00
C CYS A 62 40.48 -12.74 45.28
N LEU A 63 39.18 -12.43 45.27
CA LEU A 63 38.27 -12.69 46.39
C LEU A 63 38.25 -14.18 46.74
N ARG A 64 38.16 -15.06 45.73
CA ARG A 64 38.21 -16.51 45.92
C ARG A 64 39.50 -16.95 46.60
N GLU A 65 40.65 -16.43 46.17
CA GLU A 65 41.94 -16.76 46.81
C GLU A 65 41.99 -16.32 48.27
N HIS A 66 41.48 -15.14 48.59
CA HIS A 66 41.41 -14.67 49.99
C HIS A 66 40.43 -15.48 50.86
N ILE A 67 39.31 -15.95 50.29
CA ILE A 67 38.37 -16.86 50.97
C ILE A 67 39.04 -18.21 51.24
N ASN A 68 39.70 -18.80 50.24
CA ASN A 68 40.40 -20.07 50.39
C ASN A 68 41.51 -20.01 51.46
N ALA A 69 42.18 -18.87 51.55
CA ALA A 69 43.19 -18.59 52.57
C ALA A 69 42.59 -18.28 53.97
N GLY A 70 41.26 -18.20 54.11
CA GLY A 70 40.58 -17.89 55.37
C GLY A 70 40.68 -16.43 55.81
N ASN A 71 41.12 -15.52 54.93
CA ASN A 71 41.21 -14.08 55.24
C ASN A 71 39.86 -13.37 55.20
N ILE A 72 38.89 -13.94 54.48
CA ILE A 72 37.56 -13.39 54.25
C ILE A 72 36.56 -14.52 54.46
N ASP A 73 35.50 -14.23 55.22
CA ASP A 73 34.39 -15.15 55.46
C ASP A 73 33.06 -14.61 54.88
N ASN A 74 31.99 -15.38 55.06
CA ASN A 74 30.65 -15.03 54.55
C ASN A 74 30.08 -13.72 55.12
N GLN A 75 30.55 -13.25 56.28
CA GLN A 75 30.08 -11.97 56.82
C GLN A 75 30.61 -10.80 56.00
N HIS A 76 31.82 -10.94 55.45
CA HIS A 76 32.50 -9.93 54.64
C HIS A 76 31.97 -9.87 53.20
N THR A 77 31.37 -10.96 52.68
CA THR A 77 30.88 -11.04 51.29
C THR A 77 29.39 -10.72 51.14
N ARG A 78 28.67 -10.42 52.23
CA ARG A 78 27.21 -10.21 52.20
C ARG A 78 26.76 -9.11 51.22
N SER A 79 27.51 -8.02 51.12
CA SER A 79 27.22 -6.94 50.17
C SER A 79 27.36 -7.38 48.72
N PHE A 80 28.27 -8.32 48.44
CA PHE A 80 28.44 -8.91 47.11
C PHE A 80 27.24 -9.80 46.74
N ASP A 81 26.68 -10.55 47.69
CA ASP A 81 25.46 -11.33 47.45
C ASP A 81 24.28 -10.44 47.04
N ASP A 82 24.15 -9.25 47.63
CA ASP A 82 23.10 -8.30 47.28
C ASP A 82 23.31 -7.70 45.88
N VAL A 83 24.56 -7.47 45.46
CA VAL A 83 24.90 -7.11 44.06
C VAL A 83 24.51 -8.23 43.10
N VAL A 84 24.81 -9.49 43.42
CA VAL A 84 24.44 -10.64 42.59
C VAL A 84 22.92 -10.75 42.45
N LYS A 85 22.15 -10.60 43.54
CA LYS A 85 20.68 -10.59 43.49
C LYS A 85 20.14 -9.46 42.63
N LEU A 86 20.73 -8.26 42.72
CA LEU A 86 20.33 -7.11 41.91
C LEU A 86 20.51 -7.39 40.42
N ILE A 87 21.66 -7.94 40.02
CA ILE A 87 21.95 -8.33 38.63
C ILE A 87 20.98 -9.40 38.14
N GLN A 88 20.71 -10.43 38.94
CA GLN A 88 19.76 -11.48 38.56
C GLN A 88 18.32 -10.93 38.43
N GLY A 89 17.94 -9.97 39.26
CA GLY A 89 16.62 -9.33 39.21
C GLY A 89 16.40 -8.50 37.93
N THR A 90 17.41 -7.78 37.46
CA THR A 90 17.32 -6.98 36.22
C THR A 90 17.22 -7.88 34.98
N ASP A 91 18.01 -8.97 34.92
CA ASP A 91 17.96 -9.95 33.82
C ASP A 91 16.58 -10.60 33.67
N LEU A 92 15.96 -11.00 34.79
CA LEU A 92 14.61 -11.57 34.79
C LEU A 92 13.58 -10.56 34.25
N THR A 93 13.75 -9.29 34.58
CA THR A 93 12.83 -8.22 34.15
C THR A 93 12.94 -7.96 32.65
N HIS A 94 14.17 -7.85 32.13
CA HIS A 94 14.43 -7.72 30.71
C HIS A 94 13.94 -8.94 29.93
N ARG A 95 14.21 -10.15 30.41
CA ARG A 95 13.72 -11.39 29.79
C ARG A 95 12.20 -11.43 29.72
N ARG A 96 11.50 -11.08 30.81
CA ARG A 96 10.02 -11.02 30.82
C ARG A 96 9.49 -9.97 29.85
N MET A 97 10.13 -8.80 29.75
CA MET A 97 9.77 -7.76 28.79
C MET A 97 9.84 -8.29 27.35
N TRP A 98 10.97 -8.91 26.98
CA TRP A 98 11.16 -9.47 25.64
C TRP A 98 10.17 -10.59 25.33
N ILE A 99 9.90 -11.49 26.28
CA ILE A 99 8.87 -12.53 26.12
C ILE A 99 7.50 -11.92 25.83
N ARG A 100 7.12 -10.86 26.56
CA ARG A 100 5.85 -10.15 26.30
C ARG A 100 5.83 -9.50 24.91
N LYS A 101 6.93 -8.86 24.51
CA LYS A 101 7.07 -8.22 23.19
C LYS A 101 6.95 -9.25 22.07
N VAL A 102 7.64 -10.38 22.18
CA VAL A 102 7.55 -11.49 21.21
C VAL A 102 6.12 -12.04 21.13
N ARG A 103 5.46 -12.26 22.28
CA ARG A 103 4.06 -12.71 22.30
C ARG A 103 3.12 -11.73 21.60
N ARG A 104 3.27 -10.43 21.86
CA ARG A 104 2.49 -9.37 21.21
C ARG A 104 2.68 -9.39 19.69
N LEU A 105 3.93 -9.38 19.22
CA LEU A 105 4.24 -9.42 17.79
C LEU A 105 3.71 -10.69 17.10
N ARG A 106 3.73 -11.84 17.78
CA ARG A 106 3.12 -13.07 17.24
C ARG A 106 1.61 -12.95 17.07
N LYS A 107 0.92 -12.32 18.04
CA LYS A 107 -0.53 -12.09 17.98
C LYS A 107 -0.88 -11.10 16.85
N GLU A 108 -0.15 -9.99 16.75
CA GLU A 108 -0.31 -9.01 15.67
C GLU A 108 -0.10 -9.65 14.29
N ARG A 109 0.99 -10.42 14.13
CA ARG A 109 1.25 -11.16 12.89
C ARG A 109 0.12 -12.13 12.54
N HIS A 110 -0.42 -12.83 13.53
CA HIS A 110 -1.53 -13.75 13.30
C HIS A 110 -2.80 -13.01 12.86
N SER A 111 -3.13 -11.91 13.54
CA SER A 111 -4.28 -11.05 13.17
C SER A 111 -4.12 -10.50 11.75
N ALA A 112 -2.94 -9.99 11.40
CA ALA A 112 -2.68 -9.45 10.06
C ALA A 112 -2.85 -10.51 8.97
N ARG A 113 -2.39 -11.74 9.21
CA ARG A 113 -2.59 -12.86 8.28
C ARG A 113 -4.06 -13.20 8.09
N GLU A 114 -4.85 -13.16 9.16
CA GLU A 114 -6.28 -13.44 9.08
C GLU A 114 -7.04 -12.35 8.32
N SER A 115 -6.74 -11.08 8.60
CA SER A 115 -7.29 -9.95 7.83
C SER A 115 -6.95 -10.04 6.34
N LEU A 116 -5.71 -10.43 6.01
CA LEU A 116 -5.28 -10.61 4.62
C LEU A 116 -6.05 -11.73 3.93
N ARG A 117 -6.29 -12.87 4.61
CA ARG A 117 -7.10 -13.97 4.07
C ARG A 117 -8.53 -13.52 3.76
N GLN A 118 -9.15 -12.78 4.68
CA GLN A 118 -10.50 -12.24 4.48
C GLN A 118 -10.54 -11.26 3.29
N CYS A 119 -9.52 -10.41 3.14
CA CYS A 119 -9.40 -9.51 2.01
C CYS A 119 -9.35 -10.28 0.68
N PHE A 120 -8.55 -11.34 0.59
CA PHE A 120 -8.47 -12.19 -0.60
C PHE A 120 -9.80 -12.88 -0.92
N GLN A 121 -10.50 -13.41 0.09
CA GLN A 121 -11.81 -14.04 -0.11
C GLN A 121 -12.85 -13.04 -0.65
N ASN A 122 -12.89 -11.83 -0.08
CA ASN A 122 -13.79 -10.77 -0.54
C ASN A 122 -13.46 -10.32 -1.97
N ALA A 123 -12.17 -10.18 -2.29
CA ALA A 123 -11.72 -9.82 -3.62
C ALA A 123 -12.10 -10.89 -4.66
N GLU A 124 -11.97 -12.17 -4.31
CA GLU A 124 -12.36 -13.29 -5.16
C GLU A 124 -13.89 -13.30 -5.40
N GLU A 125 -14.68 -13.08 -4.36
CA GLU A 125 -16.14 -13.00 -4.50
C GLU A 125 -16.56 -11.83 -5.41
N LEU A 126 -15.94 -10.66 -5.23
CA LEU A 126 -16.18 -9.50 -6.08
C LEU A 126 -15.79 -9.79 -7.54
N ALA A 127 -14.63 -10.42 -7.77
CA ALA A 127 -14.18 -10.82 -9.10
C ALA A 127 -15.17 -11.77 -9.79
N ARG A 128 -15.73 -12.75 -9.05
CA ARG A 128 -16.76 -13.67 -9.56
C ARG A 128 -18.05 -12.93 -9.93
N LYS A 129 -18.50 -11.98 -9.10
CA LYS A 129 -19.68 -11.14 -9.39
C LYS A 129 -19.48 -10.31 -10.65
N GLN A 130 -18.34 -9.62 -10.77
CA GLN A 130 -18.00 -8.80 -11.93
C GLN A 130 -17.89 -9.64 -13.21
N THR A 131 -17.22 -10.80 -13.14
CA THR A 131 -17.11 -11.73 -14.28
C THR A 131 -18.49 -12.18 -14.75
N SER A 132 -19.39 -12.49 -13.83
CA SER A 132 -20.77 -12.87 -14.14
C SER A 132 -21.55 -11.74 -14.79
N GLN A 133 -21.40 -10.50 -14.31
CA GLN A 133 -22.02 -9.31 -14.92
C GLN A 133 -21.51 -9.06 -16.34
N VAL A 134 -20.19 -9.13 -16.55
CA VAL A 134 -19.58 -9.00 -17.87
C VAL A 134 -20.11 -10.06 -18.82
N ARG A 135 -20.25 -11.31 -18.38
CA ARG A 135 -20.83 -12.39 -19.20
C ARG A 135 -22.27 -12.08 -19.63
N ARG A 136 -23.12 -11.67 -18.68
CA ARG A 136 -24.52 -11.29 -18.96
C ARG A 136 -24.60 -10.12 -19.95
N LEU A 137 -23.76 -9.10 -19.78
CA LEU A 137 -23.72 -7.95 -20.69
C LEU A 137 -23.26 -8.37 -22.09
N LYS A 138 -22.24 -9.23 -22.21
CA LYS A 138 -21.81 -9.79 -23.50
C LYS A 138 -22.93 -10.54 -24.21
N GLU A 139 -23.70 -11.35 -23.49
CA GLU A 139 -24.87 -12.05 -24.03
C GLU A 139 -25.94 -11.08 -24.54
N ARG A 140 -26.28 -10.05 -23.75
CA ARG A 140 -27.24 -9.00 -24.16
C ARG A 140 -26.76 -8.23 -25.40
N VAL A 141 -25.48 -7.86 -25.47
CA VAL A 141 -24.91 -7.19 -26.63
C VAL A 141 -24.98 -8.09 -27.87
N LYS A 142 -24.66 -9.38 -27.73
CA LYS A 142 -24.78 -10.36 -28.81
C LYS A 142 -26.22 -10.46 -29.32
N GLU A 143 -27.19 -10.48 -28.42
CA GLU A 143 -28.60 -10.56 -28.79
C GLU A 143 -29.09 -9.29 -29.50
N MET A 144 -28.77 -8.11 -28.96
CA MET A 144 -29.10 -6.83 -29.62
C MET A 144 -28.47 -6.73 -31.01
N ARG A 145 -27.24 -7.22 -31.21
CA ARG A 145 -26.60 -7.27 -32.53
C ARG A 145 -27.36 -8.15 -33.52
N LYS A 146 -27.89 -9.30 -33.09
CA LYS A 146 -28.73 -10.14 -33.95
C LYS A 146 -30.01 -9.42 -34.34
N GLN A 147 -30.70 -8.80 -33.38
CA GLN A 147 -31.93 -8.05 -33.64
C GLN A 147 -31.70 -6.90 -34.61
N MET A 148 -30.62 -6.13 -34.43
CA MET A 148 -30.22 -5.10 -35.39
C MET A 148 -29.95 -5.69 -36.78
N GLY A 149 -29.33 -6.86 -36.88
CA GLY A 149 -29.12 -7.57 -38.15
C GLY A 149 -30.42 -7.96 -38.85
N VAL A 150 -31.42 -8.44 -38.09
CA VAL A 150 -32.76 -8.78 -38.62
C VAL A 150 -33.45 -7.52 -39.15
N LEU A 151 -33.51 -6.45 -38.35
CA LEU A 151 -34.12 -5.18 -38.75
C LEU A 151 -33.43 -4.57 -39.98
N GLN A 152 -32.10 -4.65 -40.05
CA GLN A 152 -31.34 -4.19 -41.20
C GLN A 152 -31.70 -4.99 -42.46
N TRP A 153 -31.80 -6.32 -42.36
CA TRP A 153 -32.20 -7.18 -43.46
C TRP A 153 -33.64 -6.89 -43.94
N GLU A 154 -34.59 -6.73 -43.02
CA GLU A 154 -35.97 -6.34 -43.35
C GLU A 154 -36.03 -5.01 -44.09
N LEU A 155 -35.27 -4.02 -43.62
CA LEU A 155 -35.17 -2.70 -44.22
C LEU A 155 -34.59 -2.76 -45.64
N ASP A 156 -33.56 -3.59 -45.86
CA ASP A 156 -32.98 -3.78 -47.18
C ASP A 156 -33.93 -4.54 -48.13
N LEU A 157 -34.70 -5.51 -47.63
CA LEU A 157 -35.75 -6.20 -48.41
C LEU A 157 -36.86 -5.24 -48.85
N LEU A 158 -37.31 -4.34 -47.96
CA LEU A 158 -38.29 -3.31 -48.27
C LEU A 158 -37.75 -2.32 -49.31
N ARG A 159 -36.48 -1.92 -49.21
CA ARG A 159 -35.82 -1.06 -50.21
C ARG A 159 -35.77 -1.73 -51.58
N LEU A 160 -35.43 -3.02 -51.65
CA LEU A 160 -35.41 -3.79 -52.90
C LEU A 160 -36.81 -3.91 -53.51
N SER A 161 -37.82 -4.22 -52.69
CA SER A 161 -39.21 -4.31 -53.12
C SER A 161 -39.73 -2.97 -53.68
N ARG A 162 -39.42 -1.86 -53.01
CA ARG A 162 -39.74 -0.51 -53.48
C ARG A 162 -39.10 -0.19 -54.83
N ARG A 163 -37.81 -0.51 -55.01
CA ARG A 163 -37.10 -0.31 -56.30
C ARG A 163 -37.71 -1.14 -57.41
N ARG A 164 -38.12 -2.39 -57.13
CA ARG A 164 -38.80 -3.24 -58.11
C ARG A 164 -40.16 -2.66 -58.52
N ASN A 165 -40.95 -2.20 -57.55
CA ASN A 165 -42.25 -1.57 -57.83
C ASN A 165 -42.09 -0.30 -58.68
N GLN A 166 -41.12 0.56 -58.37
CA GLN A 166 -40.81 1.75 -59.18
C GLN A 166 -40.41 1.40 -60.62
N ARG A 167 -39.57 0.36 -60.82
CA ARG A 167 -39.23 -0.11 -62.17
C ARG A 167 -40.46 -0.59 -62.93
N ASN A 168 -41.30 -1.42 -62.29
CA ASN A 168 -42.53 -1.93 -62.90
C ASN A 168 -43.52 -0.79 -63.25
N GLU A 169 -43.60 0.26 -62.42
CA GLU A 169 -44.41 1.44 -62.72
C GLU A 169 -43.86 2.24 -63.89
N ASN A 170 -42.54 2.44 -63.95
CA ASN A 170 -41.88 3.11 -65.05
C ASN A 170 -42.09 2.36 -66.38
N GLU A 171 -41.91 1.04 -66.40
CA GLU A 171 -42.16 0.19 -67.58
C GLU A 171 -43.62 0.27 -68.06
N LYS A 172 -44.59 0.26 -67.13
CA LYS A 172 -46.01 0.46 -67.47
C LYS A 172 -46.27 1.83 -68.08
N ASN A 173 -45.64 2.88 -67.54
CA ASN A 173 -45.78 4.24 -68.04
C ASN A 173 -45.13 4.41 -69.42
N GLU A 174 -43.97 3.79 -69.65
CA GLU A 174 -43.31 3.74 -70.96
C GLU A 174 -44.16 2.99 -72.00
N THR A 175 -44.73 1.84 -71.65
CA THR A 175 -45.62 1.08 -72.54
C THR A 175 -46.87 1.90 -72.91
N LYS A 176 -47.44 2.64 -71.96
CA LYS A 176 -48.55 3.57 -72.23
C LYS A 176 -48.14 4.70 -73.19
N ARG A 177 -46.95 5.27 -73.01
CA ARG A 177 -46.41 6.32 -73.91
C ARG A 177 -46.16 5.78 -75.32
N ALA A 178 -45.53 4.60 -75.45
CA ALA A 178 -45.32 3.95 -76.75
C ALA A 178 -46.63 3.66 -77.49
N ASN A 179 -47.68 3.23 -76.77
CA ASN A 179 -49.01 3.06 -77.35
C ASN A 179 -49.64 4.38 -77.81
N LEU A 180 -49.45 5.47 -77.06
CA LEU A 180 -49.93 6.81 -77.44
C LEU A 180 -49.20 7.38 -78.67
N GLU A 181 -47.91 7.10 -78.85
CA GLU A 181 -47.12 7.56 -80.00
C GLU A 181 -47.36 6.74 -81.29
N SER A 182 -47.98 5.56 -81.18
CA SER A 182 -48.32 4.69 -82.33
C SER A 182 -49.64 5.05 -83.06
N HIS A 183 -50.28 6.16 -82.71
CA HIS A 183 -51.43 6.70 -83.45
C HIS A 183 -51.08 8.05 -84.11
N PRO A 184 -50.81 8.08 -85.43
CA PRO A 184 -50.60 9.33 -86.14
C PRO A 184 -51.96 9.99 -86.36
N CYS A 185 -52.29 10.99 -85.55
CA CYS A 185 -53.45 11.85 -85.79
C CYS A 185 -52.98 13.20 -86.33
N THR A 186 -53.33 13.45 -87.59
CA THR A 186 -53.16 14.69 -88.32
C THR A 186 -53.78 15.89 -87.61
N GLN A 187 -52.92 16.85 -87.30
CA GLN A 187 -53.05 18.30 -87.54
C GLN A 187 -54.48 18.85 -87.71
N LYS A 188 -54.94 19.67 -86.75
CA LYS A 188 -55.60 20.96 -87.07
C LYS A 188 -55.55 21.94 -85.89
N GLN A 189 -55.11 23.14 -86.24
CA GLN A 189 -55.05 24.36 -85.45
C GLN A 189 -56.45 24.78 -84.97
N GLN A 190 -56.53 25.37 -83.78
CA GLN A 190 -57.05 26.73 -83.59
C GLN A 190 -56.81 27.25 -82.17
N ASN A 191 -56.92 28.57 -82.08
CA ASN A 191 -56.18 29.49 -81.24
C ASN A 191 -57.11 30.10 -80.15
N VAL A 192 -56.49 30.89 -79.26
CA VAL A 192 -57.03 31.98 -78.43
C VAL A 192 -57.42 31.67 -76.98
N GLY A 193 -56.57 32.15 -76.05
CA GLY A 193 -56.96 33.30 -75.22
C GLY A 193 -57.02 33.14 -73.69
N GLY A 194 -56.03 33.73 -72.99
CA GLY A 194 -56.15 34.36 -71.65
C GLY A 194 -56.36 33.43 -70.45
N GLN A 195 -55.94 33.71 -69.22
CA GLN A 195 -55.36 34.90 -68.61
C GLN A 195 -54.75 34.48 -67.25
N GLU A 196 -53.84 35.31 -66.75
CA GLU A 196 -53.07 35.25 -65.49
C GLU A 196 -53.93 34.95 -64.24
N VAL A 197 -53.37 34.46 -63.13
CA VAL A 197 -52.90 35.29 -61.99
C VAL A 197 -52.22 34.37 -60.94
N SER A 198 -51.00 34.76 -60.52
CA SER A 198 -50.45 34.91 -59.13
C SER A 198 -50.69 33.84 -58.06
N ALA A 199 -49.87 33.58 -57.03
CA ALA A 199 -48.46 33.74 -56.66
C ALA A 199 -48.33 33.05 -55.26
N ASP A 200 -47.09 32.70 -54.86
CA ASP A 200 -46.59 32.61 -53.47
C ASP A 200 -47.16 31.50 -52.53
N ALA A 201 -46.45 30.89 -51.57
CA ALA A 201 -45.06 30.89 -51.13
C ALA A 201 -44.83 29.73 -50.11
N ASP A 202 -43.56 29.33 -49.97
CA ASP A 202 -42.81 28.99 -48.73
C ASP A 202 -43.13 27.86 -47.72
N GLY A 203 -42.01 27.31 -47.19
CA GLY A 203 -41.86 26.69 -45.86
C GLY A 203 -41.48 25.19 -45.88
N ARG A 204 -40.21 24.74 -45.75
CA ARG A 204 -39.41 24.55 -44.49
C ARG A 204 -40.31 24.19 -43.29
N ILE A 205 -40.11 23.07 -42.58
CA ILE A 205 -38.91 22.56 -41.89
C ILE A 205 -38.84 21.04 -41.99
#